data_AF-A0A2N7RKQ0-F1
#
_entry.id   AF-A0A2N7RKQ0-F1
#
_cell.length_a   1.000
_cell.length_b   1.000
_cell.length_c   1.000
_cell.angle_alpha   90.00
_cell.angle_beta   90.00
_cell.angle_gamma   90.00
#
_symmetry.space_group_name_H-M   'P 1'
#
loop_
_entity.id
_entity.type
_entity.pdbx_description
1 polymer ?
#
loop_
_entity_poly.entity_id
_entity_poly.type
_entity_poly.pdbx_seq_one_letter_code
_entity_poly.pdbx_strand_id
1 'polypeptide(L)'
;MKPLQLLTGCLGAALLAGCVHSEIAPKDYLTQDLDKQQALVEVDVLFAQAPDDKLTSRTTSRNSVEYAGAPHIVVPFYQKGLGFDQGFAGTYIFAVVYPVAKVETATASTRVFGQQVDKQRYRFRVPGKAQWNSNETFMLNFSRKGRREAITFRFSNEKSCPSAFKAITPTYGFPIEVSASFKDNKGCLKVCDSRDGYAGFCAFQPPPAS
;
A
#
# COMPACT_ATOMS: atom_id res chain seq x y z
N MET A 1 24.99 26.70 55.09
CA MET A 1 23.82 27.09 54.26
C MET A 1 24.19 26.86 52.79
N LYS A 2 23.41 26.00 52.10
CA LYS A 2 23.29 25.84 50.63
C LYS A 2 22.71 27.14 50.01
N PRO A 3 22.67 27.34 48.67
CA PRO A 3 22.78 26.35 47.57
C PRO A 3 23.79 26.78 46.47
N LEU A 4 24.44 25.93 45.67
CA LEU A 4 24.07 24.67 44.99
C LEU A 4 22.85 24.81 44.05
N GLN A 5 22.90 25.70 43.05
CA GLN A 5 21.80 25.84 42.07
C GLN A 5 22.20 26.25 40.63
N LEU A 6 23.49 26.21 40.25
CA LEU A 6 23.91 26.71 38.92
C LEU A 6 24.35 25.65 37.90
N LEU A 7 24.28 24.36 38.22
CA LEU A 7 24.70 23.28 37.31
C LEU A 7 23.55 22.41 36.78
N THR A 8 22.30 22.72 37.13
CA THR A 8 21.13 21.89 36.81
C THR A 8 20.32 22.37 35.61
N GLY A 9 20.85 23.27 34.78
CA GLY A 9 20.13 23.87 33.65
C GLY A 9 20.33 23.19 32.29
N CYS A 10 21.49 22.58 32.04
CA CYS A 10 21.86 22.15 30.68
C CYS A 10 21.67 20.65 30.38
N LEU A 11 21.20 19.85 31.34
CA LEU A 11 21.01 18.40 31.15
C LEU A 11 19.60 17.99 30.66
N GLY A 12 18.66 18.92 30.57
CA GLY A 12 17.27 18.62 30.19
C GLY A 12 16.98 18.56 28.68
N ALA A 13 17.84 19.14 27.82
CA ALA A 13 17.53 19.29 26.40
C ALA A 13 18.01 18.12 25.51
N ALA A 14 18.93 17.28 25.98
CA ALA A 14 19.47 16.17 25.20
C ALA A 14 18.58 14.91 25.19
N LEU A 15 17.56 14.84 26.06
CA LEU A 15 16.67 13.67 26.18
C LEU A 15 15.43 13.70 25.28
N LEU A 16 15.19 14.79 24.53
CA LEU A 16 14.04 14.91 23.63
C LEU A 16 14.36 14.60 22.16
N ALA A 17 15.60 14.25 21.83
CA ALA A 17 15.92 13.55 20.58
C ALA A 17 15.55 12.07 20.71
N GLY A 18 14.32 11.79 21.14
CA GLY A 18 13.72 10.48 20.97
C GLY A 18 13.63 10.24 19.47
N CYS A 19 14.51 9.39 18.93
CA CYS A 19 14.38 8.89 17.58
C CYS A 19 12.97 8.34 17.44
N VAL A 20 12.07 9.10 16.80
CA VAL A 20 10.83 8.57 16.26
C VAL A 20 11.26 7.65 15.12
N HIS A 21 11.67 6.44 15.48
CA HIS A 21 11.76 5.32 14.57
C HIS A 21 10.32 5.03 14.14
N SER A 22 9.86 5.75 13.14
CA SER A 22 8.72 5.37 12.31
C SER A 22 9.13 4.09 11.56
N GLU A 23 9.20 2.95 12.27
CA GLU A 23 9.22 1.63 11.67
C GLU A 23 7.81 1.31 11.14
N ILE A 24 7.40 2.04 10.11
CA ILE A 24 6.27 1.64 9.28
C ILE A 24 6.89 1.19 7.95
N ALA A 25 7.76 0.19 8.05
CA ALA A 25 8.20 -0.53 6.86
C ALA A 25 6.97 -1.21 6.25
N PRO A 26 6.73 -1.08 4.93
CA PRO A 26 5.63 -1.78 4.29
C PRO A 26 5.78 -3.28 4.52
N LYS A 27 4.89 -3.85 5.33
CA LYS A 27 4.85 -5.28 5.61
C LYS A 27 4.11 -5.98 4.47
N ASP A 28 4.64 -7.12 4.04
CA ASP A 28 3.92 -8.03 3.15
C ASP A 28 2.89 -8.84 3.94
N TYR A 29 1.73 -9.08 3.34
CA TYR A 29 0.65 -9.85 3.95
C TYR A 29 0.33 -11.10 3.14
N LEU A 30 -0.11 -12.15 3.82
CA LEU A 30 -0.81 -13.25 3.18
C LEU A 30 -2.31 -12.96 3.22
N THR A 31 -3.02 -13.27 2.13
CA THR A 31 -4.48 -13.00 2.07
C THR A 31 -5.24 -13.70 3.19
N GLN A 32 -4.83 -14.91 3.59
CA GLN A 32 -5.45 -15.64 4.70
C GLN A 32 -5.30 -14.97 6.07
N ASP A 33 -4.29 -14.11 6.26
CA ASP A 33 -4.02 -13.42 7.52
C ASP A 33 -4.81 -12.11 7.65
N LEU A 34 -5.48 -11.68 6.57
CA LEU A 34 -6.30 -10.47 6.56
C LEU A 34 -7.75 -10.79 6.93
N ASP A 35 -8.29 -10.05 7.90
CA ASP A 35 -9.70 -10.13 8.29
C ASP A 35 -10.61 -9.69 7.12
N LYS A 36 -11.53 -10.57 6.74
CA LYS A 36 -12.51 -10.33 5.67
C LYS A 36 -13.40 -9.13 5.98
N GLN A 37 -13.74 -8.88 7.24
CA GLN A 37 -14.63 -7.76 7.63
C GLN A 37 -13.94 -6.39 7.54
N GLN A 38 -12.60 -6.38 7.54
CA GLN A 38 -11.77 -5.19 7.43
C GLN A 38 -11.24 -4.98 6.00
N ALA A 39 -11.49 -5.92 5.09
CA ALA A 39 -11.09 -5.80 3.69
C ALA A 39 -12.00 -4.79 2.97
N LEU A 40 -11.41 -3.89 2.20
CA LEU A 40 -12.14 -2.94 1.35
C LEU A 40 -12.82 -3.66 0.17
N VAL A 41 -12.13 -4.66 -0.39
CA VAL A 41 -12.62 -5.54 -1.45
C VAL A 41 -11.91 -6.89 -1.36
N GLU A 42 -12.66 -7.97 -1.59
CA GLU A 42 -12.14 -9.32 -1.81
C GLU A 42 -12.24 -9.63 -3.31
N VAL A 43 -11.16 -10.10 -3.91
CA VAL A 43 -11.08 -10.34 -5.36
C VAL A 43 -10.66 -11.77 -5.60
N ASP A 44 -11.51 -12.53 -6.28
CA ASP A 44 -11.19 -13.85 -6.80
C ASP A 44 -10.76 -13.69 -8.25
N VAL A 45 -9.59 -14.26 -8.58
CA VAL A 45 -9.01 -14.26 -9.92
C VAL A 45 -8.84 -15.70 -10.37
N LEU A 46 -9.53 -16.06 -11.46
CA LEU A 46 -9.36 -17.32 -12.16
C LEU A 46 -8.42 -17.08 -13.35
N PHE A 47 -7.24 -17.67 -13.29
CA PHE A 47 -6.30 -17.67 -14.41
C PHE A 47 -6.73 -18.75 -15.40
N ALA A 48 -6.82 -18.43 -16.70
CA ALA A 48 -7.12 -19.44 -17.71
C ALA A 48 -6.13 -20.62 -17.70
N GLN A 49 -4.90 -20.35 -17.25
CA GLN A 49 -3.84 -21.33 -17.06
C GLN A 49 -3.07 -21.00 -15.78
N ALA A 50 -2.68 -22.02 -15.01
CA ALA A 50 -2.07 -21.81 -13.70
C ALA A 50 -0.78 -20.95 -13.79
N PRO A 51 -0.57 -20.01 -12.85
CA PRO A 51 0.70 -19.32 -12.66
C PRO A 51 1.83 -20.29 -12.31
N ASP A 52 3.08 -19.92 -12.62
CA ASP A 52 4.25 -20.78 -12.36
C ASP A 52 4.59 -20.86 -10.87
N ASP A 53 4.35 -19.77 -10.15
CA ASP A 53 5.07 -19.50 -8.93
C ASP A 53 4.33 -19.98 -7.67
N LYS A 54 5.02 -20.76 -6.85
CA LYS A 54 4.55 -21.21 -5.53
C LYS A 54 4.97 -20.21 -4.45
N LEU A 55 4.13 -20.05 -3.42
CA LEU A 55 4.47 -19.21 -2.27
C LEU A 55 5.72 -19.77 -1.58
N THR A 56 6.74 -18.93 -1.47
CA THR A 56 7.97 -19.22 -0.72
C THR A 56 8.17 -18.13 0.31
N SER A 57 8.74 -18.49 1.46
CA SER A 57 9.09 -17.54 2.51
C SER A 57 10.55 -17.72 2.91
N ARG A 58 11.20 -16.61 3.24
CA ARG A 58 12.57 -16.58 3.75
C ARG A 58 12.65 -15.66 4.95
N THR A 59 13.29 -16.12 6.02
CA THR A 59 13.63 -15.27 7.16
C THR A 59 14.91 -14.50 6.86
N THR A 60 14.89 -13.19 7.02
CA THR A 60 16.04 -12.30 6.83
C THR A 60 16.96 -12.33 8.05
N SER A 61 18.16 -11.77 7.92
CA SER A 61 19.10 -11.59 9.04
C SER A 61 18.57 -10.71 10.17
N ARG A 62 17.48 -9.96 9.94
CA ARG A 62 16.79 -9.12 10.93
C ARG A 62 15.55 -9.79 11.51
N ASN A 63 15.40 -11.11 11.37
CA ASN A 63 14.22 -11.88 11.80
C ASN A 63 12.89 -11.42 11.17
N SER A 64 12.93 -10.76 10.00
CA SER A 64 11.71 -10.46 9.22
C SER A 64 11.43 -11.59 8.23
N VAL A 65 10.16 -11.81 7.88
CA VAL A 65 9.76 -12.79 6.86
C VAL A 65 9.52 -12.07 5.54
N GLU A 66 10.21 -12.48 4.50
CA GLU A 66 10.00 -12.05 3.12
C GLU A 66 9.27 -13.15 2.35
N TYR A 67 8.24 -12.76 1.60
CA TYR A 67 7.49 -13.67 0.74
C TYR A 67 7.84 -13.45 -0.74
N ALA A 68 7.84 -14.53 -1.51
CA ALA A 68 8.13 -14.49 -2.94
C ALA A 68 7.40 -15.60 -3.70
N GLY A 69 7.40 -15.46 -5.03
CA GLY A 69 6.84 -16.42 -5.96
C GLY A 69 5.36 -16.15 -6.20
N ALA A 70 4.49 -16.45 -5.24
CA ALA A 70 3.04 -16.50 -5.51
C ALA A 70 2.45 -15.21 -6.15
N PRO A 71 1.37 -15.35 -6.94
CA PRO A 71 0.57 -14.21 -7.37
C PRO A 71 0.26 -13.29 -6.19
N HIS A 72 0.41 -11.99 -6.38
CA HIS A 72 0.20 -11.00 -5.32
C HIS A 72 -0.37 -9.71 -5.88
N ILE A 73 -1.14 -8.99 -5.06
CA ILE A 73 -1.54 -7.63 -5.38
C ILE A 73 -0.58 -6.64 -4.70
N VAL A 74 -0.31 -5.54 -5.38
CA VAL A 74 0.40 -4.38 -4.84
C VAL A 74 -0.64 -3.30 -4.59
N VAL A 75 -0.79 -2.90 -3.33
CA VAL A 75 -1.76 -1.90 -2.90
C VAL A 75 -1.00 -0.64 -2.52
N PRO A 76 -1.10 0.45 -3.29
CA PRO A 76 -0.57 1.75 -2.90
C PRO A 76 -1.45 2.37 -1.80
N PHE A 77 -0.80 3.00 -0.82
CA PHE A 77 -1.44 3.75 0.24
C PHE A 77 -0.68 5.05 0.52
N TYR A 78 -1.41 6.07 0.95
CA TYR A 78 -0.80 7.27 1.51
C TYR A 78 -0.69 7.16 3.01
N GLN A 79 0.48 7.47 3.51
CA GLN A 79 0.73 7.64 4.93
C GLN A 79 0.80 9.13 5.23
N LYS A 80 -0.11 9.61 6.09
CA LYS A 80 0.01 10.93 6.70
C LYS A 80 0.98 10.81 7.88
N GLY A 81 2.16 11.39 7.74
CA GLY A 81 3.15 11.56 8.80
C GLY A 81 3.14 12.99 9.34
N LEU A 82 3.69 13.16 10.53
CA LEU A 82 4.07 14.48 11.04
C LEU A 82 5.54 14.68 10.67
N GLY A 83 5.80 15.56 9.72
CA GLY A 83 7.12 16.13 9.47
C GLY A 83 7.32 17.39 10.32
N PHE A 84 8.57 17.78 10.54
CA PHE A 84 8.90 19.05 11.18
C PHE A 84 9.74 19.88 10.20
N ASP A 85 9.17 20.97 9.69
CA ASP A 85 9.92 21.97 8.94
C ASP A 85 10.51 23.00 9.92
N GLN A 86 11.58 23.69 9.53
CA GLN A 86 12.16 24.76 10.35
C GLN A 86 11.45 26.09 10.05
N GLY A 87 10.72 26.61 11.04
CA GLY A 87 10.22 27.97 11.02
C GLY A 87 11.27 28.95 11.53
N PHE A 88 11.29 30.15 10.97
CA PHE A 88 12.16 31.25 11.39
C PHE A 88 11.32 32.38 11.96
N ALA A 89 11.62 32.80 13.19
CA ALA A 89 11.10 34.04 13.77
C ALA A 89 12.27 34.91 14.22
N GLY A 90 12.30 36.17 13.77
CA GLY A 90 13.39 37.09 14.10
C GLY A 90 13.38 38.41 13.36
N THR A 91 13.99 39.43 13.96
CA THR A 91 14.46 40.64 13.26
C THR A 91 15.96 40.48 12.97
N TYR A 92 16.55 41.34 12.12
CA TYR A 92 17.89 41.23 11.51
C TYR A 92 19.10 40.90 12.43
N ILE A 93 18.93 40.81 13.75
CA ILE A 93 19.98 40.56 14.75
C ILE A 93 19.80 39.22 15.51
N PHE A 94 18.60 38.62 15.53
CA PHE A 94 18.35 37.35 16.23
C PHE A 94 17.36 36.48 15.44
N ALA A 95 17.79 35.31 14.97
CA ALA A 95 16.92 34.30 14.36
C ALA A 95 16.73 33.14 15.34
N VAL A 96 15.48 32.92 15.78
CA VAL A 96 15.09 31.73 16.53
C VAL A 96 14.52 30.72 15.55
N VAL A 97 15.23 29.60 15.38
CA VAL A 97 14.74 28.45 14.62
C VAL A 97 13.81 27.65 15.53
N TYR A 98 12.57 27.45 15.12
CA TYR A 98 11.62 26.62 15.86
C TYR A 98 11.00 25.57 14.93
N PRO A 99 10.73 24.34 15.42
CA PRO A 99 10.09 23.32 14.62
C PRO A 99 8.63 23.70 14.35
N VAL A 100 8.24 23.70 13.08
CA VAL A 100 6.86 23.85 12.62
C VAL A 100 6.37 22.46 12.22
N ALA A 101 5.37 21.97 12.94
CA ALA A 101 4.72 20.71 12.58
C ALA A 101 4.06 20.86 11.21
N LYS A 102 4.42 19.98 10.28
CA LYS A 102 3.84 19.88 8.95
C LYS A 102 3.28 18.48 8.75
N VAL A 103 2.13 18.40 8.12
CA VAL A 103 1.60 17.10 7.69
C VAL A 103 2.31 16.72 6.40
N GLU A 104 3.11 15.67 6.44
CA GLU A 104 3.73 15.09 5.26
C GLU A 104 2.89 13.91 4.76
N THR A 105 2.69 13.85 3.44
CA THR A 105 2.05 12.70 2.79
C THR A 105 3.11 11.90 2.05
N ALA A 106 3.49 10.75 2.58
CA ALA A 106 4.38 9.81 1.91
C ALA A 106 3.55 8.74 1.17
N THR A 107 4.01 8.31 -0.01
CA THR A 107 3.43 7.18 -0.74
C THR A 107 4.20 5.93 -0.39
N ALA A 108 3.50 4.88 0.02
CA ALA A 108 4.07 3.55 0.24
C ALA A 108 3.16 2.49 -0.39
N SER A 109 3.67 1.27 -0.55
CA SER A 109 2.91 0.16 -1.13
C SER A 109 3.14 -1.11 -0.33
N THR A 110 2.09 -1.91 -0.16
CA THR A 110 2.16 -3.24 0.47
C THR A 110 1.85 -4.32 -0.54
N ARG A 111 2.50 -5.47 -0.42
CA ARG A 111 2.17 -6.66 -1.20
C ARG A 111 1.26 -7.56 -0.40
N VAL A 112 0.20 -8.03 -1.03
CA VAL A 112 -0.69 -9.05 -0.47
C VAL A 112 -0.63 -10.28 -1.36
N PHE A 113 -0.03 -11.35 -0.86
CA PHE A 113 0.09 -12.63 -1.57
C PHE A 113 -1.24 -13.37 -1.56
N GLY A 114 -1.63 -13.88 -2.72
CA GLY A 114 -2.91 -14.52 -2.93
C GLY A 114 -3.03 -15.85 -2.19
N GLN A 115 -4.20 -16.09 -1.61
CA GLN A 115 -4.57 -17.41 -1.12
C GLN A 115 -4.96 -18.29 -2.32
N GLN A 116 -4.28 -19.41 -2.50
CA GLN A 116 -4.66 -20.38 -3.52
C GLN A 116 -5.95 -21.10 -3.09
N VAL A 117 -7.03 -20.93 -3.86
CA VAL A 117 -8.33 -21.59 -3.61
C VAL A 117 -8.41 -22.92 -4.36
N ASP A 118 -7.96 -22.93 -5.62
CA ASP A 118 -7.78 -24.13 -6.44
C ASP A 118 -6.53 -23.98 -7.32
N LYS A 119 -6.29 -24.88 -8.29
CA LYS A 119 -5.08 -24.84 -9.14
C LYS A 119 -4.94 -23.55 -9.95
N GLN A 120 -6.03 -22.89 -10.28
CA GLN A 120 -6.09 -21.74 -11.18
C GLN A 120 -6.76 -20.52 -10.55
N ARG A 121 -7.38 -20.67 -9.38
CA ARG A 121 -8.10 -19.62 -8.68
C ARG A 121 -7.33 -19.15 -7.46
N TYR A 122 -7.09 -17.85 -7.41
CA TYR A 122 -6.47 -17.18 -6.28
C TYR A 122 -7.43 -16.12 -5.74
N ARG A 123 -7.44 -16.01 -4.41
CA ARG A 123 -8.18 -14.99 -3.68
C ARG A 123 -7.22 -13.96 -3.13
N PHE A 124 -7.62 -12.70 -3.22
CA PHE A 124 -6.89 -11.55 -2.70
C PHE A 124 -7.82 -10.67 -1.84
N ARG A 125 -7.25 -10.00 -0.84
CA ARG A 125 -7.96 -9.01 -0.03
C ARG A 125 -7.20 -7.71 0.00
N VAL A 126 -7.88 -6.62 -0.33
CA VAL A 126 -7.31 -5.27 -0.17
C VAL A 126 -7.57 -4.83 1.27
N PRO A 127 -6.53 -4.62 2.11
CA PRO A 127 -6.72 -4.25 3.51
C PRO A 127 -7.25 -2.83 3.66
N GLY A 128 -8.23 -2.64 4.55
CA GLY A 128 -8.65 -1.31 5.03
C GLY A 128 -8.10 -1.09 6.43
N LYS A 129 -7.03 -0.30 6.58
CA LYS A 129 -6.58 0.15 7.92
C LYS A 129 -6.87 1.62 8.13
N ALA A 130 -7.21 1.96 9.38
CA ALA A 130 -7.22 3.36 9.82
C ALA A 130 -5.83 3.96 9.55
N GLN A 131 -5.79 5.15 8.96
CA GLN A 131 -4.59 5.86 8.45
C GLN A 131 -4.07 5.41 7.07
N TRP A 132 -4.64 4.38 6.44
CA TRP A 132 -4.31 3.98 5.07
C TRP A 132 -5.38 4.47 4.10
N ASN A 133 -5.17 5.65 3.51
CA ASN A 133 -5.99 6.08 2.39
C ASN A 133 -5.42 5.42 1.13
N SER A 134 -6.01 4.29 0.72
CA SER A 134 -5.75 3.70 -0.60
C SER A 134 -6.40 4.59 -1.67
N ASN A 135 -5.78 4.68 -2.84
CA ASN A 135 -6.35 5.34 -4.02
C ASN A 135 -7.52 4.56 -4.66
N GLU A 136 -8.10 3.62 -3.93
CA GLU A 136 -9.03 2.63 -4.43
C GLU A 136 -8.47 1.86 -5.64
N THR A 137 -7.15 1.66 -5.67
CA THR A 137 -6.44 0.97 -6.77
C THR A 137 -5.54 -0.12 -6.23
N PHE A 138 -5.33 -1.17 -7.02
CA PHE A 138 -4.31 -2.18 -6.75
C PHE A 138 -3.84 -2.82 -8.05
N MET A 139 -2.63 -3.36 -8.06
CA MET A 139 -2.04 -4.03 -9.22
C MET A 139 -1.81 -5.50 -8.92
N LEU A 140 -2.43 -6.39 -9.69
CA LEU A 140 -2.17 -7.82 -9.66
C LEU A 140 -0.87 -8.13 -10.41
N ASN A 141 0.04 -8.87 -9.77
CA ASN A 141 1.28 -9.35 -10.35
C ASN A 141 1.35 -10.88 -10.27
N PHE A 142 1.80 -11.52 -11.35
CA PHE A 142 2.03 -12.96 -11.40
C PHE A 142 3.04 -13.31 -12.49
N SER A 143 3.58 -14.53 -12.46
CA SER A 143 4.46 -15.03 -13.52
C SER A 143 3.94 -16.31 -14.14
N ARG A 144 4.28 -16.50 -15.42
CA ARG A 144 3.92 -17.68 -16.18
C ARG A 144 4.91 -18.00 -17.30
N LYS A 145 5.34 -19.25 -17.39
CA LYS A 145 6.48 -19.74 -18.19
C LYS A 145 7.67 -18.76 -18.16
N GLY A 146 8.04 -18.27 -16.98
CA GLY A 146 9.10 -17.27 -16.78
C GLY A 146 8.77 -15.85 -17.25
N ARG A 147 7.55 -15.58 -17.73
CA ARG A 147 7.07 -14.25 -18.13
C ARG A 147 6.29 -13.60 -17.00
N ARG A 148 6.71 -12.41 -16.58
CA ARG A 148 6.01 -11.62 -15.56
C ARG A 148 4.92 -10.79 -16.20
N GLU A 149 3.78 -10.74 -15.54
CA GLU A 149 2.60 -10.03 -15.98
C GLU A 149 2.06 -9.18 -14.83
N ALA A 150 1.57 -8.00 -15.17
CA ALA A 150 0.90 -7.11 -14.24
C ALA A 150 -0.42 -6.62 -14.86
N ILE A 151 -1.46 -6.49 -14.04
CA ILE A 151 -2.70 -5.83 -14.42
C ILE A 151 -3.26 -4.98 -13.28
N THR A 152 -3.60 -3.73 -13.58
CA THR A 152 -4.10 -2.74 -12.63
C THR A 152 -5.62 -2.73 -12.59
N PHE A 153 -6.16 -2.58 -11.38
CA PHE A 153 -7.58 -2.41 -11.13
C PHE A 153 -7.85 -1.19 -10.27
N ARG A 154 -9.01 -0.59 -10.49
CA ARG A 154 -9.61 0.42 -9.61
C ARG A 154 -10.93 -0.11 -9.08
N PHE A 155 -11.16 0.06 -7.80
CA PHE A 155 -12.43 -0.20 -7.17
C PHE A 155 -13.08 1.08 -6.65
N SER A 156 -14.34 0.98 -6.23
CA SER A 156 -15.03 2.04 -5.50
C SER A 156 -16.13 1.39 -4.67
N ASN A 157 -16.24 1.78 -3.41
CA ASN A 157 -17.29 1.28 -2.51
C ASN A 157 -18.57 2.15 -2.53
N GLU A 158 -18.52 3.28 -3.23
CA GLU A 158 -19.63 4.24 -3.31
C GLU A 158 -20.55 3.98 -4.51
N LYS A 159 -20.00 3.40 -5.60
CA LYS A 159 -20.70 3.17 -6.86
C LYS A 159 -20.97 1.68 -7.04
N SER A 160 -22.11 1.32 -7.61
CA SER A 160 -22.43 -0.07 -7.97
C SER A 160 -22.22 -0.29 -9.47
N CYS A 161 -21.52 -1.37 -9.84
CA CYS A 161 -21.38 -1.83 -11.22
C CYS A 161 -21.13 -3.35 -11.25
N PRO A 162 -21.13 -4.00 -12.42
CA PRO A 162 -20.75 -5.41 -12.53
C PRO A 162 -19.36 -5.65 -11.92
N SER A 163 -19.30 -6.50 -10.89
CA SER A 163 -18.05 -6.81 -10.18
C SER A 163 -17.37 -8.07 -10.71
N ALA A 164 -17.95 -8.74 -11.71
CA ALA A 164 -17.39 -9.91 -12.37
C ALA A 164 -17.23 -9.68 -13.87
N PHE A 165 -16.04 -9.91 -14.40
CA PHE A 165 -15.72 -9.70 -15.81
C PHE A 165 -14.48 -10.51 -16.24
N LYS A 166 -14.31 -10.65 -17.55
CA LYS A 166 -13.09 -11.21 -18.14
C LYS A 166 -12.14 -10.07 -18.52
N ALA A 167 -10.86 -10.26 -18.30
CA ALA A 167 -9.82 -9.32 -18.67
C ALA A 167 -8.67 -10.02 -19.38
N ILE A 168 -7.91 -9.25 -20.15
CA ILE A 168 -6.68 -9.71 -20.79
C ILE A 168 -5.57 -8.80 -20.28
N THR A 169 -4.50 -9.40 -19.80
CA THR A 169 -3.38 -8.63 -19.26
C THR A 169 -2.61 -7.88 -20.36
N PRO A 170 -2.06 -6.70 -20.07
CA PRO A 170 -1.51 -5.79 -21.08
C PRO A 170 -0.18 -6.26 -21.71
N THR A 171 0.67 -6.99 -20.99
CA THR A 171 2.05 -7.28 -21.41
C THR A 171 2.11 -8.46 -22.38
N TYR A 172 1.64 -9.64 -21.96
CA TYR A 172 1.68 -10.86 -22.78
C TYR A 172 0.29 -11.40 -23.14
N GLY A 173 -0.79 -10.69 -22.79
CA GLY A 173 -2.13 -11.04 -23.25
C GLY A 173 -2.72 -12.28 -22.58
N PHE A 174 -2.42 -12.52 -21.30
CA PHE A 174 -2.98 -13.65 -20.56
C PHE A 174 -4.44 -13.39 -20.20
N PRO A 175 -5.36 -14.30 -20.55
CA PRO A 175 -6.77 -14.16 -20.17
C PRO A 175 -6.97 -14.56 -18.70
N ILE A 176 -7.73 -13.73 -18.00
CA ILE A 176 -8.15 -13.92 -16.61
C ILE A 176 -9.65 -13.63 -16.46
N GLU A 177 -10.29 -14.29 -15.50
CA GLU A 177 -11.63 -13.94 -15.05
C GLU A 177 -11.52 -13.40 -13.63
N VAL A 178 -12.17 -12.27 -13.38
CA VAL A 178 -12.07 -11.55 -12.11
C VAL A 178 -13.47 -11.39 -11.55
N SER A 179 -13.63 -11.67 -10.26
CA SER A 179 -14.86 -11.38 -9.52
C SER A 179 -14.54 -10.71 -8.19
N ALA A 180 -15.10 -9.54 -7.96
CA ALA A 180 -14.98 -8.78 -6.73
C ALA A 180 -16.23 -8.91 -5.85
N SER A 181 -15.97 -9.04 -4.55
CA SER A 181 -16.96 -9.01 -3.48
C SER A 181 -16.68 -7.81 -2.59
N PHE A 182 -17.70 -6.97 -2.43
CA PHE A 182 -17.66 -5.76 -1.62
C PHE A 182 -18.49 -5.93 -0.35
N LYS A 183 -18.18 -5.12 0.67
CA LYS A 183 -19.06 -5.00 1.83
C LYS A 183 -20.44 -4.54 1.36
N ASP A 184 -21.49 -5.15 1.90
CA ASP A 184 -22.90 -4.88 1.56
C ASP A 184 -23.27 -5.11 0.08
N ASN A 185 -22.44 -5.84 -0.69
CA ASN A 185 -22.59 -6.04 -2.14
C ASN A 185 -22.68 -4.73 -2.95
N LYS A 186 -22.20 -3.62 -2.38
CA LYS A 186 -22.16 -2.31 -3.02
C LYS A 186 -20.71 -1.98 -3.34
N GLY A 187 -20.40 -2.03 -4.62
CA GLY A 187 -19.11 -1.58 -5.11
C GLY A 187 -18.96 -1.81 -6.60
N CYS A 188 -17.86 -1.32 -7.11
CA CYS A 188 -17.52 -1.38 -8.52
C CYS A 188 -16.06 -1.73 -8.66
N LEU A 189 -15.72 -2.63 -9.58
CA LEU A 189 -14.35 -2.95 -9.96
C LEU A 189 -14.19 -2.70 -11.45
N LYS A 190 -13.10 -2.05 -11.85
CA LYS A 190 -12.76 -1.75 -13.24
C LYS A 190 -11.29 -2.05 -13.53
N VAL A 191 -11.01 -2.47 -14.76
CA VAL A 191 -9.64 -2.60 -15.26
C VAL A 191 -9.13 -1.23 -15.67
N CYS A 192 -7.87 -0.99 -15.35
CA CYS A 192 -7.20 0.30 -15.49
C CYS A 192 -6.21 0.35 -16.65
N ASP A 193 -5.63 -0.80 -17.02
CA ASP A 193 -4.64 -0.85 -18.09
C ASP A 193 -5.35 -0.88 -19.43
N SER A 194 -5.22 0.21 -20.18
CA SER A 194 -5.66 0.23 -21.57
C SER A 194 -4.56 -0.20 -22.52
N ARG A 195 -4.92 -1.04 -23.49
CA ARG A 195 -4.20 -1.16 -24.76
C ARG A 195 -4.38 0.12 -25.60
N ASP A 196 -3.46 0.37 -26.53
CA ASP A 196 -3.65 1.36 -27.60
C ASP A 196 -5.03 1.16 -28.26
N GLY A 197 -5.85 2.23 -28.28
CA GLY A 197 -7.24 2.22 -28.77
C GLY A 197 -8.32 2.15 -27.69
N TYR A 198 -7.98 1.99 -26.41
CA TYR A 198 -8.89 2.15 -25.28
C TYR A 198 -8.34 3.24 -24.35
N ALA A 199 -9.18 4.15 -23.84
CA ALA A 199 -8.71 5.19 -22.92
C ALA A 199 -8.56 4.61 -21.50
N GLY A 200 -7.34 4.30 -21.08
CA GLY A 200 -7.02 3.89 -19.71
C GLY A 200 -6.69 5.10 -18.87
N PHE A 201 -7.69 5.66 -18.19
CA PHE A 201 -7.44 6.66 -17.14
C PHE A 201 -7.19 5.96 -15.82
N CYS A 202 -5.99 5.42 -15.62
CA CYS A 202 -5.56 4.92 -14.31
C CYS A 202 -4.05 5.05 -14.12
N ALA A 203 -3.55 6.28 -14.17
CA ALA A 203 -2.25 6.60 -13.60
C ALA A 203 -2.46 7.32 -12.25
N PHE A 204 -1.74 6.86 -11.24
CA PHE A 204 -1.57 7.52 -9.96
C PHE A 204 -0.93 8.89 -10.21
N GLN A 205 -1.72 9.97 -10.29
CA GLN A 205 -1.19 11.32 -10.10
C GLN A 205 -1.33 11.62 -8.61
N PRO A 206 -0.23 11.86 -7.87
CA PRO A 206 -0.35 12.47 -6.55
C PRO A 206 -1.16 13.77 -6.72
N PRO A 207 -2.04 14.13 -5.77
CA PRO A 207 -2.73 15.41 -5.83
C PRO A 207 -1.68 16.52 -6.02
N PRO A 208 -1.93 17.52 -6.88
CA PRO A 208 -0.98 18.61 -7.06
C PRO A 208 -0.68 19.20 -5.68
N ALA A 209 0.62 19.35 -5.37
CA ALA A 209 1.05 20.00 -4.15
C ALA A 209 0.47 21.42 -4.17
N SER A 210 -0.54 21.66 -3.33
CA SER A 210 -1.14 22.97 -3.09
C SER A 210 -0.34 23.75 -2.06
#